data_AF-A0A521S1Q8-F1
#
_entry.id   AF-A0A521S1Q8-F1
#
_cell.length_a   1.000
_cell.length_b   1.000
_cell.length_c   1.000
_cell.angle_alpha   90.00
_cell.angle_beta   90.00
_cell.angle_gamma   90.00
#
_symmetry.space_group_name_H-M   'P 1'
#
loop_
_entity.id
_entity.type
_entity.pdbx_description
1 polymer ?
#
loop_
_entity_poly.entity_id
_entity_poly.type
_entity_poly.pdbx_seq_one_letter_code
_entity_poly.pdbx_strand_id
1 'polypeptide(L)'
;MPRRRWVEFSASWLAWAQDNLLAAVRSTTPEHAHQRVGPHAPSIAFHAWHMARWADKHQAALPAWLAGRAIPGPAAEIWVRDGFAVRWGMADLDTGDHGGTGVGLDDDVSAALPLPDVPELLAYLEAAFGAFLEGIRAIDDDEALDLEIVDHFDEASTIGDAIADATSHTDRHLGMIEALRGVLGERGTVTV
;
A
#
# COMPACT_ATOMS: atom_id res chain seq x y z
N MET A 1 15.83 16.06 28.42
CA MET A 1 16.11 15.05 27.38
C MET A 1 15.32 15.46 26.14
N PRO A 2 15.86 15.35 24.92
CA PRO A 2 15.03 15.57 23.74
C PRO A 2 13.94 14.51 23.74
N ARG A 3 12.66 14.90 23.63
CA ARG A 3 11.59 13.95 23.31
C ARG A 3 11.99 13.25 22.00
N ARG A 4 12.07 11.92 22.00
CA ARG A 4 12.13 11.18 20.73
C ARG A 4 10.86 11.51 19.98
N ARG A 5 10.96 11.98 18.75
CA ARG A 5 9.83 12.20 17.85
C ARG A 5 9.41 10.85 17.29
N TRP A 6 8.43 10.20 17.90
CA TRP A 6 7.92 8.90 17.46
C TRP A 6 7.33 8.96 16.06
N VAL A 7 6.71 10.08 15.70
CA VAL A 7 6.26 10.35 14.32
C VAL A 7 7.43 10.29 13.34
N GLU A 8 8.56 10.93 13.66
CA GLU A 8 9.73 10.95 12.78
C GLU A 8 10.34 9.56 12.58
N PHE A 9 10.41 8.77 13.65
CA PHE A 9 10.83 7.37 13.58
C PHE A 9 9.89 6.54 12.69
N SER A 10 8.58 6.65 12.93
CA SER A 10 7.57 5.89 12.20
C SER A 10 7.54 6.25 10.72
N ALA A 11 7.61 7.55 10.39
CA ALA A 11 7.74 8.04 9.02
C ALA A 11 9.02 7.53 8.35
N SER A 12 10.14 7.49 9.06
CA SER A 12 11.41 7.00 8.52
C SER A 12 11.36 5.49 8.22
N TRP A 13 10.73 4.71 9.10
CA TRP A 13 10.58 3.27 8.89
C TRP A 13 9.62 2.98 7.74
N LEU A 14 8.45 3.62 7.70
CA LEU A 14 7.52 3.47 6.59
C LEU A 14 8.17 3.86 5.25
N ALA A 15 8.89 5.00 5.21
CA ALA A 15 9.62 5.42 4.01
C ALA A 15 10.62 4.34 3.56
N TRP A 16 11.38 3.77 4.49
CA TRP A 16 12.34 2.70 4.18
C TRP A 16 11.65 1.46 3.60
N ALA A 17 10.53 1.03 4.19
CA ALA A 17 9.77 -0.12 3.71
C ALA A 17 9.19 0.13 2.30
N GLN A 18 8.61 1.32 2.09
CA GLN A 18 8.05 1.77 0.81
C GLN A 18 9.13 1.87 -0.29
N ASP A 19 10.29 2.46 0.02
CA ASP A 19 11.41 2.60 -0.91
C ASP A 19 11.95 1.24 -1.36
N ASN A 20 12.08 0.30 -0.43
CA ASN A 20 12.52 -1.07 -0.77
C ASN A 20 11.51 -1.81 -1.64
N LEU A 21 10.21 -1.67 -1.35
CA LEU A 21 9.17 -2.27 -2.19
C LEU A 21 9.19 -1.67 -3.60
N LEU A 22 9.30 -0.35 -3.72
CA LEU A 22 9.46 0.33 -5.02
C LEU A 22 10.70 -0.17 -5.77
N ALA A 23 11.84 -0.32 -5.10
CA ALA A 23 13.07 -0.82 -5.71
C ALA A 23 12.93 -2.28 -6.19
N ALA A 24 12.27 -3.13 -5.41
CA ALA A 24 12.02 -4.52 -5.76
C ALA A 24 11.13 -4.63 -7.01
N VAL A 25 10.03 -3.87 -7.06
CA VAL A 25 9.13 -3.84 -8.23
C VAL A 25 9.85 -3.27 -9.45
N ARG A 26 10.58 -2.16 -9.31
CA ARG A 26 11.31 -1.51 -10.42
C ARG A 26 12.38 -2.40 -11.04
N SER A 27 12.99 -3.27 -10.24
CA SER A 27 14.04 -4.18 -10.72
C SER A 27 13.50 -5.54 -11.21
N THR A 28 12.17 -5.71 -11.24
CA THR A 28 11.50 -6.87 -11.83
C THR A 28 11.30 -6.66 -13.32
N THR A 29 11.51 -7.71 -14.13
CA THR A 29 11.23 -7.62 -15.57
C THR A 29 9.72 -7.50 -15.83
N PRO A 30 9.28 -6.83 -16.93
CA PRO A 30 7.86 -6.72 -17.25
C PRO A 30 7.15 -8.08 -17.33
N GLU A 31 7.81 -9.11 -17.89
CA GLU A 31 7.25 -10.45 -18.00
C GLU A 31 7.04 -11.09 -16.61
N HIS A 32 8.05 -11.03 -15.75
CA HIS A 32 7.97 -11.59 -14.40
C HIS A 32 7.02 -10.83 -13.48
N ALA A 33 6.85 -9.52 -13.68
CA ALA A 33 5.93 -8.72 -12.88
C ALA A 33 4.50 -9.27 -12.95
N HIS A 34 4.06 -9.72 -14.12
CA HIS A 34 2.72 -10.27 -14.34
C HIS A 34 2.65 -11.79 -14.26
N GLN A 35 3.79 -12.49 -14.16
CA GLN A 35 3.82 -13.94 -14.13
C GLN A 35 3.28 -14.49 -12.80
N ARG A 36 2.26 -15.35 -12.88
CA ARG A 36 1.76 -16.16 -11.76
C ARG A 36 2.62 -17.41 -11.61
N VAL A 37 3.33 -17.55 -10.49
CA VAL A 37 4.22 -18.71 -10.23
C VAL A 37 3.47 -19.96 -9.78
N GLY A 38 2.23 -19.81 -9.31
CA GLY A 38 1.39 -20.91 -8.85
C GLY A 38 -0.05 -20.46 -8.56
N PRO A 39 -0.99 -21.39 -8.40
CA PRO A 39 -2.40 -21.06 -8.25
C PRO A 39 -2.72 -20.23 -7.01
N HIS A 40 -1.94 -20.30 -5.94
CA HIS A 40 -2.23 -19.53 -4.71
C HIS A 40 -1.27 -18.35 -4.50
N ALA A 41 -0.50 -17.99 -5.54
CA ALA A 41 0.51 -16.95 -5.46
C ALA A 41 0.12 -15.79 -6.39
N PRO A 42 -0.35 -14.65 -5.86
CA PRO A 42 -0.54 -13.45 -6.65
C PRO A 42 0.76 -13.04 -7.34
N SER A 43 0.63 -12.35 -8.48
CA SER A 43 1.78 -11.83 -9.21
C SER A 43 2.46 -10.67 -8.45
N ILE A 44 3.69 -10.34 -8.81
CA ILE A 44 4.40 -9.17 -8.25
C ILE A 44 3.61 -7.88 -8.54
N ALA A 45 3.02 -7.76 -9.73
CA ALA A 45 2.16 -6.64 -10.10
C ALA A 45 0.93 -6.55 -9.20
N PHE A 46 0.32 -7.68 -8.81
CA PHE A 46 -0.81 -7.66 -7.87
C PHE A 46 -0.38 -7.15 -6.50
N HIS A 47 0.74 -7.63 -5.96
CA HIS A 47 1.26 -7.14 -4.69
C HIS A 47 1.60 -5.64 -4.72
N ALA A 48 2.20 -5.16 -5.81
CA ALA A 48 2.47 -3.73 -5.98
C ALA A 48 1.16 -2.92 -6.04
N TRP A 49 0.19 -3.32 -6.85
CA TRP A 49 -1.12 -2.66 -6.90
C TRP A 49 -1.84 -2.66 -5.55
N HIS A 50 -1.89 -3.81 -4.88
CA HIS A 50 -2.47 -3.97 -3.55
C HIS A 50 -1.88 -2.98 -2.54
N MET A 51 -0.54 -2.85 -2.52
CA MET A 51 0.12 -1.93 -1.61
C MET A 51 -0.14 -0.45 -1.97
N ALA A 52 -0.25 -0.11 -3.26
CA ALA A 52 -0.67 1.22 -3.68
C ALA A 52 -2.10 1.53 -3.18
N ARG A 53 -3.04 0.60 -3.35
CA ARG A 53 -4.43 0.75 -2.90
C ARG A 53 -4.52 0.97 -1.39
N TRP A 54 -3.74 0.23 -0.60
CA TRP A 54 -3.71 0.43 0.86
C TRP A 54 -3.11 1.77 1.26
N ALA A 55 -1.97 2.17 0.70
CA ALA A 55 -1.39 3.48 0.99
C ALA A 55 -2.33 4.62 0.58
N ASP A 56 -3.02 4.49 -0.55
CA ASP A 56 -4.02 5.44 -1.02
C ASP A 56 -5.24 5.52 -0.07
N LYS A 57 -5.68 4.38 0.46
CA LYS A 57 -6.74 4.32 1.46
C LYS A 57 -6.32 4.98 2.78
N HIS A 58 -5.09 4.73 3.24
CA HIS A 58 -4.55 5.35 4.45
C HIS A 58 -4.37 6.86 4.29
N GLN A 59 -3.82 7.35 3.17
CA GLN A 59 -3.67 8.79 2.95
C GLN A 59 -5.02 9.50 2.91
N ALA A 60 -6.05 8.87 2.34
CA ALA A 60 -7.40 9.42 2.32
C ALA A 60 -8.03 9.48 3.73
N ALA A 61 -7.78 8.48 4.58
CA ALA A 61 -8.35 8.43 5.93
C ALA A 61 -7.64 9.35 6.93
N LEU A 62 -6.33 9.57 6.78
CA LEU A 62 -5.49 10.27 7.76
C LEU A 62 -6.01 11.67 8.17
N PRO A 63 -6.46 12.55 7.26
CA PRO A 63 -6.99 13.86 7.65
C PRO A 63 -8.18 13.79 8.62
N ALA A 64 -8.99 12.74 8.52
CA ALA A 64 -10.15 12.58 9.38
C ALA A 64 -9.82 11.95 10.72
N TRP A 65 -8.91 10.98 10.71
CA TRP A 65 -8.32 10.44 11.93
C TRP A 65 -7.71 11.56 12.78
N LEU A 66 -6.91 12.44 12.18
CA LEU A 66 -6.32 13.60 12.86
C LEU A 66 -7.37 14.63 13.34
N ALA A 67 -8.52 14.69 12.69
CA ALA A 67 -9.64 15.54 13.12
C ALA A 67 -10.51 14.89 14.21
N GLY A 68 -10.15 13.69 14.71
CA GLY A 68 -10.92 12.93 15.68
C GLY A 68 -12.30 12.52 15.15
N ARG A 69 -12.41 12.31 13.83
CA ARG A 69 -13.67 11.94 13.17
C ARG A 69 -13.60 10.50 12.71
N ALA A 70 -14.75 9.83 12.76
CA ALA A 70 -14.95 8.64 11.94
C ALA A 70 -14.63 8.97 10.48
N ILE A 71 -14.09 7.99 9.75
CA ILE A 71 -13.64 8.15 8.37
C ILE A 71 -14.77 8.82 7.57
N PRO A 72 -14.56 9.98 6.91
CA PRO A 72 -15.55 10.57 6.06
C PRO A 72 -15.70 9.63 4.86
N GLY A 73 -16.89 9.56 4.27
CA GLY A 73 -17.01 9.07 2.89
C GLY A 73 -15.93 9.73 2.00
N PRO A 74 -15.52 9.06 0.92
CA PRO A 74 -14.19 9.16 0.33
C PRO A 74 -13.66 10.60 0.30
N ALA A 75 -12.79 10.94 1.25
CA ALA A 75 -11.71 11.86 0.91
C ALA A 75 -11.03 11.21 -0.31
N ALA A 76 -10.96 11.95 -1.42
CA ALA A 76 -10.80 11.32 -2.72
C ALA A 76 -9.45 10.60 -2.80
N GLU A 77 -9.46 9.28 -2.56
CA GLU A 77 -8.40 8.37 -2.93
C GLU A 77 -7.91 8.78 -4.32
N ILE A 78 -6.59 8.82 -4.50
CA ILE A 78 -5.92 9.10 -5.78
C ILE A 78 -6.56 8.23 -6.88
N TRP A 79 -6.86 6.98 -6.56
CA TRP A 79 -7.60 6.04 -7.38
C TRP A 79 -8.90 6.60 -7.99
N VAL A 80 -9.73 7.20 -7.14
CA VAL A 80 -11.03 7.78 -7.52
C VAL A 80 -10.82 9.11 -8.22
N ARG A 81 -10.00 9.99 -7.63
CA ARG A 81 -9.71 11.33 -8.15
C ARG A 81 -9.18 11.29 -9.58
N ASP A 82 -8.27 10.36 -9.86
CA ASP A 82 -7.56 10.28 -11.14
C ASP A 82 -8.17 9.19 -12.07
N GLY A 83 -9.30 8.60 -11.67
CA GLY A 83 -10.10 7.70 -12.50
C GLY A 83 -9.40 6.39 -12.88
N PHE A 84 -8.54 5.86 -12.01
CA PHE A 84 -7.72 4.69 -12.31
C PHE A 84 -8.54 3.44 -12.64
N ALA A 85 -9.67 3.22 -11.97
CA ALA A 85 -10.56 2.10 -12.28
C ALA A 85 -11.04 2.12 -13.75
N VAL A 86 -11.37 3.29 -14.29
CA VAL A 86 -11.78 3.42 -15.71
C VAL A 86 -10.57 3.25 -16.61
N ARG A 87 -9.45 3.91 -16.28
CA ARG A 87 -8.21 3.87 -17.09
C ARG A 87 -7.67 2.46 -17.27
N TRP A 88 -7.76 1.63 -16.24
CA TRP A 88 -7.24 0.26 -16.26
C TRP A 88 -8.31 -0.79 -16.58
N GLY A 89 -9.55 -0.37 -16.91
CA GLY A 89 -10.62 -1.31 -17.27
C GLY A 89 -11.15 -2.14 -16.09
N MET A 90 -11.07 -1.61 -14.87
CA MET A 90 -11.53 -2.24 -13.63
C MET A 90 -12.84 -1.66 -13.07
N ALA A 91 -13.45 -0.67 -13.74
CA ALA A 91 -14.62 0.04 -13.22
C ALA A 91 -15.81 -0.87 -12.88
N ASP A 92 -16.00 -1.94 -13.65
CA ASP A 92 -17.09 -2.93 -13.47
C ASP A 92 -16.59 -4.27 -12.90
N LEU A 93 -15.33 -4.33 -12.47
CA LEU A 93 -14.73 -5.55 -11.93
C LEU A 93 -14.81 -5.58 -10.40
N ASP A 94 -14.90 -6.80 -9.87
CA ASP A 94 -14.63 -7.01 -8.45
C ASP A 94 -13.14 -6.73 -8.19
N THR A 95 -12.88 -5.74 -7.35
CA THR A 95 -11.53 -5.35 -6.94
C THR A 95 -11.29 -5.68 -5.47
N GLY A 96 -12.18 -6.46 -4.85
CA GLY A 96 -12.10 -6.92 -3.47
C GLY A 96 -12.74 -5.99 -2.46
N ASP A 97 -12.67 -6.43 -1.21
CA ASP A 97 -13.22 -5.76 -0.05
C ASP A 97 -12.46 -4.48 0.31
N HIS A 98 -12.93 -3.80 1.36
CA HIS A 98 -12.32 -2.58 1.90
C HIS A 98 -12.08 -1.51 0.82
N GLY A 99 -13.06 -1.31 -0.07
CA GLY A 99 -12.99 -0.30 -1.13
C GLY A 99 -12.10 -0.68 -2.30
N GLY A 100 -11.99 -1.98 -2.62
CA GLY A 100 -11.26 -2.42 -3.81
C GLY A 100 -9.74 -2.44 -3.61
N THR A 101 -9.27 -2.95 -2.47
CA THR A 101 -7.83 -3.11 -2.18
C THR A 101 -7.29 -4.46 -2.63
N GLY A 102 -8.12 -5.34 -3.17
CA GLY A 102 -7.76 -6.72 -3.54
C GLY A 102 -7.91 -7.73 -2.41
N VAL A 103 -8.25 -7.29 -1.19
CA VAL A 103 -8.57 -8.19 -0.08
C VAL A 103 -9.83 -8.99 -0.41
N GLY A 104 -9.87 -10.27 -0.06
CA GLY A 104 -11.04 -11.12 -0.25
C GLY A 104 -11.25 -11.63 -1.68
N LEU A 105 -10.43 -11.20 -2.65
CA LEU A 105 -10.49 -11.73 -4.00
C LEU A 105 -10.10 -13.21 -4.02
N ASP A 106 -10.84 -13.98 -4.80
CA ASP A 106 -10.46 -15.34 -5.17
C ASP A 106 -9.17 -15.33 -6.01
N ASP A 107 -8.39 -16.41 -5.92
CA ASP A 107 -7.10 -16.55 -6.60
C ASP A 107 -7.19 -16.32 -8.12
N ASP A 108 -8.25 -16.82 -8.77
CA ASP A 108 -8.41 -16.67 -10.21
C ASP A 108 -8.95 -15.28 -10.60
N VAL A 109 -9.73 -14.64 -9.72
CA VAL A 109 -10.18 -13.26 -9.92
C VAL A 109 -9.01 -12.29 -9.78
N SER A 110 -8.19 -12.45 -8.73
CA SER A 110 -6.95 -11.69 -8.53
C SER A 110 -6.01 -11.80 -9.73
N ALA A 111 -5.83 -13.02 -10.26
CA ALA A 111 -4.96 -13.28 -11.41
C ALA A 111 -5.49 -12.70 -12.73
N ALA A 112 -6.80 -12.46 -12.85
CA ALA A 112 -7.43 -11.94 -14.06
C ALA A 112 -7.53 -10.41 -14.10
N LEU A 113 -7.13 -9.72 -13.03
CA LEU A 113 -7.18 -8.26 -13.00
C LEU A 113 -6.33 -7.65 -14.13
N PRO A 114 -6.86 -6.66 -14.89
CA PRO A 114 -6.15 -6.01 -15.99
C PRO A 114 -5.13 -4.97 -15.46
N LEU A 115 -4.18 -5.43 -14.64
CA LEU A 115 -3.13 -4.59 -14.09
C LEU A 115 -2.29 -3.98 -15.23
N PRO A 116 -1.97 -2.67 -15.19
CA PRO A 116 -1.21 -2.01 -16.23
C PRO A 116 0.26 -2.45 -16.21
N ASP A 117 1.05 -1.94 -17.16
CA ASP A 117 2.49 -2.21 -17.17
C ASP A 117 3.22 -1.64 -15.93
N VAL A 118 4.44 -2.15 -15.70
CA VAL A 118 5.25 -1.80 -14.53
C VAL A 118 5.48 -0.29 -14.38
N PRO A 119 5.81 0.49 -15.44
CA PRO A 119 5.96 1.94 -15.32
C PRO A 119 4.69 2.65 -14.84
N GLU A 120 3.51 2.33 -15.38
CA GLU A 120 2.26 2.95 -14.95
C GLU A 120 1.88 2.54 -13.52
N LEU A 121 2.12 1.27 -13.17
CA LEU A 121 1.90 0.77 -11.83
C LEU A 121 2.80 1.45 -10.78
N LEU A 122 4.09 1.62 -11.11
CA LEU A 122 5.04 2.34 -10.25
C LEU A 122 4.63 3.79 -10.05
N ALA A 123 4.14 4.47 -11.10
CA ALA A 123 3.69 5.85 -10.98
C ALA A 123 2.52 5.99 -9.99
N TYR A 124 1.58 5.05 -9.99
CA TYR A 124 0.50 5.04 -9.00
C TYR A 124 1.02 4.72 -7.59
N LEU A 125 1.90 3.72 -7.46
CA LEU A 125 2.51 3.32 -6.20
C LEU A 125 3.30 4.45 -5.55
N GLU A 126 4.13 5.17 -6.33
CA GLU A 126 4.89 6.34 -5.89
C GLU A 126 3.97 7.48 -5.42
N ALA A 127 2.89 7.75 -6.15
CA ALA A 127 1.92 8.79 -5.78
C ALA A 127 1.21 8.46 -4.46
N ALA A 128 0.76 7.21 -4.29
CA ALA A 128 0.07 6.76 -3.08
C ALA A 128 1.01 6.74 -1.87
N PHE A 129 2.23 6.18 -2.03
CA PHE A 129 3.24 6.15 -0.97
C PHE A 129 3.67 7.54 -0.56
N GLY A 130 3.96 8.41 -1.53
CA GLY A 130 4.34 9.80 -1.29
C GLY A 130 3.27 10.56 -0.51
N ALA A 131 2.01 10.50 -0.96
CA ALA A 131 0.91 11.19 -0.29
C ALA A 131 0.70 10.70 1.16
N PHE A 132 0.79 9.39 1.40
CA PHE A 132 0.65 8.86 2.75
C PHE A 132 1.80 9.31 3.66
N LEU A 133 3.03 9.20 3.17
CA LEU A 133 4.22 9.60 3.92
C LEU A 133 4.27 11.10 4.20
N GLU A 134 3.86 11.94 3.25
CA GLU A 134 3.70 13.39 3.44
C GLU A 134 2.68 13.69 4.55
N GLY A 135 1.55 12.97 4.55
CA GLY A 135 0.54 13.09 5.60
C GLY A 135 1.09 12.76 6.99
N ILE A 136 1.84 11.67 7.13
CA ILE A 136 2.46 11.30 8.42
C ILE A 136 3.51 12.34 8.84
N ARG A 137 4.34 12.81 7.91
CA ARG A 137 5.37 13.84 8.20
C ARG A 137 4.79 15.19 8.60
N ALA A 138 3.53 15.45 8.25
CA ALA A 138 2.82 16.66 8.65
C ALA A 138 2.28 16.61 10.08
N ILE A 139 2.31 15.45 10.74
CA ILE A 139 1.95 15.31 12.16
C ILE A 139 3.05 15.97 13.00
N ASP A 140 2.70 17.04 13.72
CA ASP A 140 3.64 17.88 14.47
C ASP A 140 3.72 17.53 15.97
N ASP A 141 2.77 16.75 16.47
CA ASP A 141 2.67 16.29 17.85
C ASP A 141 2.61 14.77 17.95
N ASP A 142 3.48 14.16 18.74
CA ASP A 142 3.47 12.72 18.99
C ASP A 142 2.22 12.28 19.77
N GLU A 143 1.57 13.17 20.54
CA GLU A 143 0.30 12.86 21.20
C GLU A 143 -0.82 12.54 20.20
N ALA A 144 -0.67 12.97 18.93
CA ALA A 144 -1.59 12.59 17.86
C ALA A 144 -1.55 11.09 17.56
N LEU A 145 -0.45 10.39 17.85
CA LEU A 145 -0.36 8.94 17.66
C LEU A 145 -1.30 8.17 18.60
N ASP A 146 -1.62 8.73 19.77
CA ASP A 146 -2.51 8.13 20.75
C ASP A 146 -4.01 8.45 20.48
N LEU A 147 -4.32 9.21 19.41
CA LEU A 147 -5.71 9.51 19.05
C LEU A 147 -6.44 8.23 18.65
N GLU A 148 -7.55 7.97 19.34
CA GLU A 148 -8.44 6.85 19.04
C GLU A 148 -9.10 7.04 17.67
N ILE A 149 -9.08 5.96 16.89
CA ILE A 149 -9.70 5.89 15.58
C ILE A 149 -10.53 4.62 15.47
N VAL A 150 -11.37 4.59 14.44
CA VAL A 150 -11.90 3.35 13.88
C VAL A 150 -11.10 3.08 12.61
N ASP A 151 -10.49 1.90 12.52
CA ASP A 151 -9.65 1.51 11.40
C ASP A 151 -10.47 1.08 10.17
N HIS A 152 -9.80 0.53 9.16
CA HIS A 152 -10.45 0.09 7.91
C HIS A 152 -11.25 -1.22 8.04
N PHE A 153 -11.21 -1.86 9.21
CA PHE A 153 -11.93 -3.09 9.57
C PHE A 153 -13.03 -2.84 10.60
N ASP A 154 -13.37 -1.58 10.86
CA ASP A 154 -14.33 -1.16 11.88
C ASP A 154 -13.92 -1.54 13.32
N GLU A 155 -12.61 -1.69 13.57
CA GLU A 155 -12.05 -1.99 14.88
C GLU A 155 -11.51 -0.74 15.58
N ALA A 156 -11.57 -0.73 16.92
CA ALA A 156 -10.99 0.34 17.72
C ALA A 156 -9.47 0.27 17.68
N SER A 157 -8.83 1.37 17.32
CA SER A 157 -7.39 1.44 17.11
C SER A 157 -6.87 2.86 17.44
N THR A 158 -5.58 3.10 17.22
CA THR A 158 -4.97 4.43 17.30
C THR A 158 -4.29 4.81 15.99
N ILE A 159 -3.99 6.11 15.79
CA ILE A 159 -3.19 6.53 14.63
C ILE A 159 -1.82 5.84 14.63
N GLY A 160 -1.20 5.69 15.80
CA GLY A 160 0.07 4.98 15.95
C GLY A 160 -0.03 3.51 15.52
N ASP A 161 -1.07 2.81 15.96
CA ASP A 161 -1.31 1.42 15.57
C ASP A 161 -1.56 1.28 14.07
N ALA A 162 -2.35 2.17 13.46
CA ALA A 162 -2.59 2.15 12.02
C ALA A 162 -1.31 2.41 11.19
N ILE A 163 -0.41 3.28 11.65
CA ILE A 163 0.89 3.50 10.99
C ILE A 163 1.80 2.27 11.15
N ALA A 164 1.84 1.68 12.35
CA ALA A 164 2.61 0.46 12.61
C ALA A 164 2.11 -0.72 11.78
N ASP A 165 0.79 -0.91 11.67
CA ASP A 165 0.16 -1.93 10.84
C ASP A 165 0.50 -1.70 9.35
N ALA A 166 0.31 -0.49 8.83
CA ALA A 166 0.65 -0.17 7.45
C ALA A 166 2.13 -0.43 7.12
N THR A 167 3.03 -0.17 8.07
CA THR A 167 4.47 -0.45 7.94
C THR A 167 4.73 -1.96 7.91
N SER A 168 4.18 -2.71 8.86
CA SER A 168 4.32 -4.17 8.92
C SER A 168 3.71 -4.86 7.69
N HIS A 169 2.58 -4.36 7.22
CA HIS A 169 1.90 -4.84 6.04
C HIS A 169 2.77 -4.65 4.78
N THR A 170 3.40 -3.49 4.64
CA THR A 170 4.36 -3.19 3.58
C THR A 170 5.55 -4.16 3.61
N ASP A 171 6.14 -4.38 4.79
CA ASP A 171 7.27 -5.31 4.96
C ASP A 171 6.90 -6.76 4.59
N ARG A 172 5.69 -7.21 4.94
CA ARG A 172 5.20 -8.55 4.56
C ARG A 172 5.08 -8.70 3.04
N HIS A 173 4.51 -7.71 2.36
CA HIS A 173 4.39 -7.75 0.90
C HIS A 173 5.73 -7.59 0.17
N LEU A 174 6.66 -6.80 0.71
CA LEU A 174 8.04 -6.78 0.24
C LEU A 174 8.66 -8.17 0.32
N GLY A 175 8.51 -8.87 1.45
CA GLY A 175 9.00 -10.25 1.60
C GLY A 175 8.40 -11.22 0.57
N MET A 176 7.10 -11.09 0.25
CA MET A 176 6.46 -11.88 -0.80
C MET A 176 7.04 -11.58 -2.19
N ILE A 177 7.21 -10.30 -2.53
CA ILE A 177 7.80 -9.88 -3.81
C ILE A 177 9.23 -10.43 -3.95
N GLU A 178 10.07 -10.27 -2.92
CA GLU A 178 11.45 -10.79 -2.94
C GLU A 178 11.50 -12.31 -3.13
N ALA A 179 10.61 -13.06 -2.48
CA ALA A 179 10.50 -14.50 -2.65
C ALA A 179 10.08 -14.89 -4.08
N LEU A 180 9.09 -14.20 -4.65
CA LEU A 180 8.62 -14.42 -6.02
C LEU A 180 9.73 -14.15 -7.04
N ARG A 181 10.46 -13.04 -6.86
CA ARG A 181 11.61 -12.71 -7.70
C ARG A 181 12.66 -13.82 -7.68
N GLY A 182 13.00 -14.34 -6.51
CA GLY A 182 13.93 -15.47 -6.38
C GLY A 182 13.44 -16.74 -7.09
N VAL A 183 12.15 -17.07 -6.98
CA VAL A 183 11.53 -18.21 -7.69
C VAL A 183 11.57 -18.04 -9.21
N LEU A 184 11.40 -16.81 -9.69
CA LEU A 184 11.47 -16.43 -11.11
C LEU A 184 12.92 -16.30 -11.63
N GLY A 185 13.93 -16.60 -10.79
CA GLY A 185 15.34 -16.57 -11.17
C GLY A 185 15.94 -15.16 -11.21
N GLU A 186 15.24 -14.16 -10.65
CA GLU A 186 15.77 -12.82 -10.48
C GLU A 186 16.64 -12.71 -9.21
N ARG A 187 17.43 -11.64 -9.13
CA ARG A 187 18.21 -11.31 -7.93
C ARG A 187 17.33 -10.62 -6.90
N GLY A 188 17.42 -11.04 -5.64
CA GLY A 188 16.83 -10.28 -4.54
C GLY A 188 17.53 -8.92 -4.35
N THR A 189 16.83 -7.96 -3.74
CA THR A 189 17.40 -6.63 -3.45
C THR A 189 18.24 -6.59 -2.17
N VAL A 190 17.98 -7.50 -1.22
CA VAL A 190 18.60 -7.49 0.12
C VAL A 190 19.76 -8.46 0.24
N THR A 191 19.76 -9.53 -0.56
CA THR A 191 20.79 -10.57 -0.52
C THR A 191 21.19 -10.99 -1.93
N VAL A 192 22.36 -10.53 -2.39
CA VAL A 192 23.35 -11.21 -3.26
C VAL A 192 24.61 -10.36 -3.39
#